data_AF-A0A4Q2YLT5-F1
#
_entry.id   AF-A0A4Q2YLT5-F1
#
_cell.length_a   1.000
_cell.length_b   1.000
_cell.length_c   1.000
_cell.angle_alpha   90.00
_cell.angle_beta   90.00
_cell.angle_gamma   90.00
#
_symmetry.space_group_name_H-M   'P 1'
#
loop_
_entity.id
_entity.type
_entity.pdbx_description
1 polymer ?
#
loop_
_entity_poly.entity_id
_entity_poly.type
_entity_poly.pdbx_seq_one_letter_code
_entity_poly.pdbx_strand_id
1 'polypeptide(L)'
;NNNGGFSTDFIGANYDYPEADYATRAKIWQQHEDYIRGLLTFLATDSRVPEKMRAEMQEWGLCKDEFQDTGGWPHALYVREARRMLSDYVMTEADCRWDRKTEDPVGLGAYNMDSHNCQRLVKDGRVVNEGDVQVGVRGPYPVSYRSIIPKAEECENLLVPVCLSATHIAYGSIRMEPVFMILAQSAATAATIALDGNLPVQKVAYAALREKLVSDKQILEWTGPAAKPPQTLLPPPKLDGIVLDDTSAEKKGDWLDGSLTHTRRVGEGYIHDGNEAKGEMSVTWSLEVPADGEYEIVLHFPPNPNRATNVPATVTAGDRTGTVKVNERDPKGGG
;
A
#
# COMPACT_ATOMS: atom_id res chain seq x y z
N ASN A 1 -2.48 -12.94 5.42
CA ASN A 1 -1.03 -13.14 5.57
C ASN A 1 -0.32 -11.91 6.17
N ASN A 2 -0.80 -10.67 5.99
CA ASN A 2 -0.17 -9.46 6.59
C ASN A 2 -1.05 -8.70 7.62
N ASN A 3 -2.21 -9.24 8.01
CA ASN A 3 -3.14 -8.54 8.90
C ASN A 3 -2.74 -8.69 10.38
N GLY A 4 -2.76 -7.59 11.13
CA GLY A 4 -2.48 -7.55 12.57
C GLY A 4 -1.00 -7.39 12.95
N GLY A 5 -0.69 -7.63 14.22
CA GLY A 5 0.68 -7.44 14.76
C GLY A 5 1.67 -8.51 14.31
N PHE A 6 1.27 -9.78 14.36
CA PHE A 6 2.05 -10.93 13.90
C PHE A 6 1.23 -11.76 12.92
N SER A 7 1.91 -12.34 11.93
CA SER A 7 1.28 -13.10 10.87
C SER A 7 2.26 -14.12 10.29
N THR A 8 1.83 -14.87 9.27
CA THR A 8 2.68 -15.79 8.51
C THR A 8 3.80 -15.11 7.72
N ASP A 9 3.82 -13.77 7.66
CA ASP A 9 4.88 -13.02 7.01
C ASP A 9 6.14 -13.05 7.88
N PHE A 10 7.15 -13.77 7.40
CA PHE A 10 8.45 -13.81 8.04
C PHE A 10 9.32 -12.64 7.55
N ILE A 11 9.03 -11.46 8.08
CA ILE A 11 9.59 -10.18 7.66
C ILE A 11 11.13 -10.24 7.59
N GLY A 12 11.70 -9.85 6.46
CA GLY A 12 13.15 -9.78 6.22
C GLY A 12 13.82 -11.11 5.85
N ALA A 13 13.11 -12.24 5.98
CA ALA A 13 13.69 -13.55 5.66
C ALA A 13 13.82 -13.83 4.15
N ASN A 14 13.39 -12.90 3.30
CA ASN A 14 13.44 -13.01 1.85
C ASN A 14 14.70 -12.41 1.22
N TYR A 15 15.48 -11.58 1.93
CA TYR A 15 16.53 -10.77 1.30
C TYR A 15 17.63 -11.58 0.62
N ASP A 16 18.08 -12.67 1.24
CA ASP A 16 19.15 -13.50 0.68
C ASP A 16 18.64 -14.49 -0.38
N TYR A 17 17.33 -14.76 -0.41
CA TYR A 17 16.75 -15.82 -1.26
C TYR A 17 17.07 -15.69 -2.76
N PRO A 18 17.01 -14.49 -3.39
CA PRO A 18 17.23 -14.35 -4.82
C PRO A 18 18.65 -14.69 -5.28
N GLU A 19 19.66 -14.37 -4.48
CA GLU A 19 21.09 -14.60 -4.78
C GLU A 19 21.64 -15.90 -4.16
N ALA A 20 20.91 -16.53 -3.25
CA ALA A 20 21.33 -17.73 -2.55
C ALA A 20 21.51 -18.95 -3.49
N ASP A 21 22.52 -19.77 -3.16
CA ASP A 21 22.69 -21.11 -3.73
C ASP A 21 21.63 -22.09 -3.21
N TYR A 22 21.58 -23.30 -3.77
CA TYR A 22 20.56 -24.30 -3.39
C TYR A 22 20.63 -24.69 -1.92
N ALA A 23 21.84 -24.83 -1.35
CA ALA A 23 22.00 -25.19 0.06
C ALA A 23 21.49 -24.08 1.00
N THR A 24 21.73 -22.82 0.64
CA THR A 24 21.26 -21.65 1.39
C THR A 24 19.76 -21.46 1.24
N ARG A 25 19.20 -21.64 0.03
CA ARG A 25 17.75 -21.64 -0.19
C ARG A 25 17.03 -22.71 0.63
N ALA A 26 17.60 -23.92 0.74
CA ALA A 26 17.04 -24.97 1.59
C ALA A 26 16.97 -24.56 3.07
N LYS A 27 18.00 -23.86 3.58
CA LYS A 27 17.97 -23.29 4.94
C LYS A 27 16.89 -22.23 5.09
N ILE A 28 16.77 -21.32 4.12
CA ILE A 28 15.73 -20.27 4.12
C ILE A 28 14.33 -20.91 4.12
N TRP A 29 14.12 -21.96 3.33
CA TRP A 29 12.85 -22.71 3.33
C TRP A 29 12.54 -23.32 4.68
N GLN A 30 13.51 -24.02 5.29
CA GLN A 30 13.32 -24.59 6.62
C GLN A 30 12.99 -23.51 7.64
N GLN A 31 13.65 -22.35 7.58
CA GLN A 31 13.37 -21.23 8.49
C GLN A 31 11.95 -20.67 8.32
N HIS A 32 11.43 -20.59 7.09
CA HIS A 32 10.04 -20.19 6.84
C HIS A 32 9.06 -21.23 7.39
N GLU A 33 9.33 -22.51 7.18
CA GLU A 33 8.52 -23.60 7.72
C GLU A 33 8.51 -23.57 9.26
N ASP A 34 9.69 -23.48 9.88
CA ASP A 34 9.87 -23.41 11.33
C ASP A 34 9.15 -22.20 11.93
N TYR A 35 9.23 -21.04 11.27
CA TYR A 35 8.52 -19.82 11.68
C TYR A 35 7.00 -20.04 11.67
N ILE A 36 6.44 -20.55 10.57
CA ILE A 36 5.00 -20.78 10.44
C ILE A 36 4.55 -21.85 11.43
N ARG A 37 5.27 -22.97 11.52
CA ARG A 37 4.98 -24.06 12.46
C ARG A 37 5.04 -23.57 13.91
N GLY A 38 6.04 -22.77 14.24
CA GLY A 38 6.20 -22.16 15.57
C GLY A 38 5.05 -21.22 15.89
N LEU A 39 4.65 -20.35 14.95
CA LEU A 39 3.50 -19.45 15.11
C LEU A 39 2.20 -20.22 15.36
N LEU A 40 1.90 -21.21 14.53
CA LEU A 40 0.69 -22.03 14.67
C LEU A 40 0.69 -22.81 16.00
N THR A 41 1.84 -23.37 16.37
CA THR A 41 2.01 -24.10 17.65
C THR A 41 1.81 -23.17 18.85
N PHE A 42 2.39 -21.98 18.82
CA PHE A 42 2.23 -20.96 19.87
C PHE A 42 0.75 -20.60 20.04
N LEU A 43 0.05 -20.33 18.93
CA LEU A 43 -1.38 -19.98 18.94
C LEU A 43 -2.26 -21.12 19.47
N ALA A 44 -1.91 -22.37 19.22
CA ALA A 44 -2.69 -23.54 19.63
C ALA A 44 -2.41 -24.01 21.07
N THR A 45 -1.23 -23.74 21.63
CA THR A 45 -0.76 -24.44 22.84
C THR A 45 -0.29 -23.55 23.99
N ASP A 46 0.15 -22.31 23.72
CA ASP A 46 0.80 -21.50 24.74
C ASP A 46 -0.21 -20.86 25.70
N SER A 47 0.01 -20.99 27.01
CA SER A 47 -0.92 -20.50 28.03
C SER A 47 -1.13 -18.98 28.00
N ARG A 48 -0.23 -18.22 27.37
CA ARG A 48 -0.35 -16.77 27.15
C ARG A 48 -1.42 -16.39 26.12
N VAL A 49 -1.81 -17.31 25.24
CA VAL A 49 -2.86 -17.10 24.24
C VAL A 49 -4.22 -17.44 24.85
N PRO A 50 -5.30 -16.64 24.70
CA PRO A 50 -6.60 -16.93 25.32
C PRO A 50 -7.15 -18.33 25.00
N GLU A 51 -7.79 -19.00 25.98
CA GLU A 51 -8.27 -20.38 25.84
C GLU A 51 -9.18 -20.59 24.63
N LYS A 52 -10.12 -19.66 24.40
CA LYS A 52 -11.01 -19.71 23.23
C LYS A 52 -10.25 -19.75 21.91
N MET A 53 -9.19 -18.95 21.77
CA MET A 53 -8.36 -18.92 20.56
C MET A 53 -7.54 -20.20 20.42
N ARG A 54 -6.99 -20.73 21.52
CA ARG A 54 -6.26 -22.00 21.49
C ARG A 54 -7.17 -23.15 21.05
N ALA A 55 -8.37 -23.24 21.61
CA ALA A 55 -9.36 -24.27 21.27
C ALA A 55 -9.72 -24.21 19.79
N GLU A 56 -9.98 -23.00 19.25
CA GLU A 56 -10.22 -22.81 17.82
C GLU A 56 -9.02 -23.24 16.98
N MET A 57 -7.80 -22.77 17.30
CA MET A 57 -6.61 -23.12 16.51
C MET A 57 -6.25 -24.61 16.53
N GLN A 58 -6.64 -25.36 17.56
CA GLN A 58 -6.46 -26.81 17.60
C GLN A 58 -7.34 -27.59 16.62
N GLU A 59 -8.39 -26.96 16.08
CA GLU A 59 -9.21 -27.54 14.99
C GLU A 59 -8.52 -27.42 13.62
N TRP A 60 -7.56 -26.50 13.49
CA TRP A 60 -6.83 -26.24 12.26
C TRP A 60 -5.53 -27.06 12.19
N GLY A 61 -5.11 -27.36 10.97
CA GLY A 61 -3.86 -28.03 10.67
C GLY A 61 -3.49 -27.86 9.20
N LEU A 62 -2.37 -28.47 8.80
CA LEU A 62 -2.00 -28.56 7.38
C LEU A 62 -3.03 -29.40 6.61
N CYS A 63 -3.07 -29.23 5.28
CA CYS A 63 -3.94 -30.00 4.41
C CYS A 63 -3.73 -31.51 4.62
N LYS A 64 -4.82 -32.26 4.75
CA LYS A 64 -4.77 -33.73 4.97
C LYS A 64 -4.67 -34.52 3.66
N ASP A 65 -5.08 -33.89 2.57
CA ASP A 65 -5.29 -34.48 1.25
C ASP A 65 -4.32 -33.94 0.19
N GLU A 66 -3.74 -32.75 0.39
CA GLU A 66 -2.70 -32.20 -0.46
C GLU A 66 -1.30 -32.34 0.16
N PHE A 67 -0.29 -32.48 -0.69
CA PHE A 67 1.13 -32.52 -0.29
C PHE A 67 1.44 -33.62 0.76
N GLN A 68 0.84 -34.80 0.61
CA GLN A 68 0.99 -35.89 1.58
C GLN A 68 2.44 -36.37 1.72
N ASP A 69 3.23 -36.28 0.64
CA ASP A 69 4.64 -36.66 0.59
C ASP A 69 5.57 -35.69 1.35
N THR A 70 5.10 -34.49 1.67
CA THR A 70 5.80 -33.48 2.49
C THR A 70 5.15 -33.27 3.85
N GLY A 71 4.19 -34.12 4.24
CA GLY A 71 3.46 -33.99 5.49
C GLY A 71 2.50 -32.78 5.54
N GLY A 72 1.97 -32.37 4.39
CA GLY A 72 0.99 -31.29 4.25
C GLY A 72 1.58 -29.93 3.86
N TRP A 73 2.88 -29.84 3.57
CA TRP A 73 3.55 -28.58 3.19
C TRP A 73 3.68 -28.42 1.66
N PRO A 74 3.33 -27.26 1.09
CA PRO A 74 3.49 -27.04 -0.35
C PRO A 74 4.93 -27.25 -0.85
N HIS A 75 5.07 -27.80 -2.06
CA HIS A 75 6.38 -28.03 -2.69
C HIS A 75 7.15 -26.76 -3.05
N ALA A 76 6.55 -25.57 -2.90
CA ALA A 76 7.13 -24.30 -3.32
C ALA A 76 6.85 -23.21 -2.29
N LEU A 77 7.88 -22.46 -1.93
CA LEU A 77 7.71 -21.19 -1.23
C LEU A 77 7.04 -20.18 -2.18
N TYR A 78 6.06 -19.44 -1.66
CA TYR A 78 5.36 -18.42 -2.44
C TYR A 78 6.22 -17.15 -2.57
N VAL A 79 7.07 -17.11 -3.60
CA VAL A 79 7.99 -15.99 -3.87
C VAL A 79 7.39 -15.06 -4.92
N ARG A 80 6.88 -13.91 -4.49
CA ARG A 80 6.28 -12.91 -5.40
C ARG A 80 7.22 -11.80 -5.85
N GLU A 81 8.20 -11.46 -5.01
CA GLU A 81 9.12 -10.36 -5.24
C GLU A 81 10.55 -10.82 -5.00
N ALA A 82 11.38 -10.60 -6.02
CA ALA A 82 12.79 -10.93 -6.01
C ALA A 82 13.53 -9.93 -6.91
N ARG A 83 14.31 -10.41 -7.87
CA ARG A 83 14.98 -9.56 -8.86
C ARG A 83 13.97 -8.97 -9.84
N ARG A 84 14.19 -7.71 -10.20
CA ARG A 84 13.49 -7.02 -11.29
C ARG A 84 14.53 -6.53 -12.28
N MET A 85 14.17 -6.59 -13.56
CA MET A 85 14.95 -5.97 -14.63
C MET A 85 14.90 -4.45 -14.48
N LEU A 86 15.95 -3.74 -14.90
CA LEU A 86 15.95 -2.29 -15.05
C LEU A 86 15.97 -1.94 -16.54
N SER A 87 14.97 -1.21 -17.03
CA SER A 87 14.87 -0.81 -18.44
C SER A 87 14.87 0.72 -18.60
N ASP A 88 14.81 1.18 -19.85
CA ASP A 88 14.62 2.58 -20.21
C ASP A 88 13.27 3.15 -19.72
N TYR A 89 12.30 2.26 -19.44
CA TYR A 89 11.06 2.62 -18.76
C TYR A 89 10.95 1.85 -17.45
N VAL A 90 10.89 2.60 -16.34
CA VAL A 90 10.55 2.07 -15.03
C VAL A 90 9.12 2.47 -14.72
N MET A 91 8.25 1.49 -14.50
CA MET A 91 6.89 1.75 -14.00
C MET A 91 6.99 2.33 -12.57
N THR A 92 6.31 3.43 -12.34
CA THR A 92 6.32 4.17 -11.07
C THR A 92 4.91 4.33 -10.53
N GLU A 93 4.80 4.81 -9.29
CA GLU A 93 3.53 5.22 -8.71
C GLU A 93 2.77 6.23 -9.60
N ALA A 94 3.48 7.12 -10.31
CA ALA A 94 2.87 8.08 -11.22
C ALA A 94 2.11 7.40 -12.36
N ASP A 95 2.56 6.23 -12.82
CA ASP A 95 1.85 5.44 -13.82
C ASP A 95 0.57 4.83 -13.22
N CYS A 96 0.67 4.23 -12.03
CA CYS A 96 -0.47 3.63 -11.31
C CYS A 96 -1.55 4.65 -10.92
N ARG A 97 -1.15 5.91 -10.64
CA ARG A 97 -2.04 7.02 -10.28
C ARG A 97 -2.59 7.82 -11.47
N TRP A 98 -2.17 7.48 -12.70
CA TRP A 98 -2.48 8.21 -13.94
C TRP A 98 -1.92 9.65 -13.97
N ASP A 99 -0.84 9.91 -13.23
CA ASP A 99 -0.11 11.18 -13.27
C ASP A 99 0.87 11.21 -14.46
N ARG A 100 1.28 10.03 -14.93
CA ARG A 100 2.08 9.83 -16.14
C ARG A 100 1.28 9.07 -17.18
N LYS A 101 1.30 9.57 -18.42
CA LYS A 101 0.69 8.89 -19.57
C LYS A 101 1.65 7.84 -20.14
N THR A 102 1.17 6.62 -20.29
CA THR A 102 1.87 5.55 -21.01
C THR A 102 1.56 5.64 -22.50
N GLU A 103 2.59 5.76 -23.34
CA GLU A 103 2.43 5.90 -24.81
C GLU A 103 2.35 4.55 -25.53
N ASP A 104 2.79 3.48 -24.88
CA ASP A 104 2.95 2.14 -25.44
C ASP A 104 2.33 1.04 -24.56
N PRO A 105 1.02 1.11 -24.24
CA PRO A 105 0.36 0.11 -23.40
C PRO A 105 0.36 -1.30 -24.01
N VAL A 106 0.69 -2.29 -23.18
CA VAL A 106 0.64 -3.72 -23.51
C VAL A 106 -0.15 -4.53 -22.49
N GLY A 107 -0.92 -3.87 -21.65
CA GLY A 107 -1.70 -4.50 -20.60
C GLY A 107 -2.20 -3.48 -19.60
N LEU A 108 -3.19 -3.87 -18.80
CA LEU A 108 -3.74 -3.02 -17.74
C LEU A 108 -3.53 -3.69 -16.38
N GLY A 109 -2.92 -2.96 -15.44
CA GLY A 109 -2.92 -3.29 -14.02
C GLY A 109 -4.09 -2.60 -13.32
N ALA A 110 -4.67 -3.19 -12.27
CA ALA A 110 -5.84 -2.60 -11.59
C ALA A 110 -5.86 -2.83 -10.07
N TYR A 111 -4.85 -3.52 -9.53
CA TYR A 111 -4.76 -3.79 -8.10
C TYR A 111 -4.36 -2.54 -7.32
N ASN A 112 -4.65 -2.47 -6.03
CA ASN A 112 -4.08 -1.43 -5.19
C ASN A 112 -2.55 -1.56 -5.16
N MET A 113 -1.85 -0.44 -4.97
CA MET A 113 -0.43 -0.47 -4.64
C MET A 113 -0.32 -0.98 -3.20
N ASP A 114 0.05 -2.25 -3.06
CA ASP A 114 0.22 -2.92 -1.78
C ASP A 114 1.70 -3.25 -1.50
N SER A 115 2.12 -3.00 -0.27
CA SER A 115 3.37 -3.52 0.29
C SER A 115 3.07 -4.05 1.67
N HIS A 116 3.65 -5.20 2.02
CA HIS A 116 3.54 -5.76 3.36
C HIS A 116 4.49 -5.05 4.34
N ASN A 117 4.32 -5.35 5.63
CA ASN A 117 5.21 -4.83 6.68
C ASN A 117 6.68 -5.16 6.38
N CYS A 118 7.54 -4.14 6.39
CA CYS A 118 8.96 -4.28 6.09
C CYS A 118 9.82 -4.50 7.33
N GLN A 119 9.35 -4.04 8.49
CA GLN A 119 10.05 -4.24 9.76
C GLN A 119 9.11 -4.16 10.95
N ARG A 120 9.60 -4.69 12.09
CA ARG A 120 8.93 -4.64 13.38
C ARG A 120 9.86 -4.00 14.40
N LEU A 121 9.36 -2.97 15.08
CA LEU A 121 10.13 -2.13 15.99
C LEU A 121 9.50 -2.17 17.38
N VAL A 122 10.30 -1.81 18.39
CA VAL A 122 9.77 -1.39 19.68
C VAL A 122 9.88 0.13 19.76
N LYS A 123 8.74 0.81 19.83
CA LYS A 123 8.64 2.27 19.97
C LYS A 123 7.81 2.58 21.21
N ASP A 124 8.35 3.36 22.13
CA ASP A 124 7.67 3.77 23.37
C ASP A 124 7.10 2.59 24.19
N GLY A 125 7.86 1.50 24.29
CA GLY A 125 7.46 0.28 24.99
C GLY A 125 6.40 -0.57 24.26
N ARG A 126 5.99 -0.18 23.04
CA ARG A 126 5.02 -0.89 22.22
C ARG A 126 5.67 -1.48 20.98
N VAL A 127 5.19 -2.66 20.59
CA VAL A 127 5.58 -3.29 19.32
C VAL A 127 4.78 -2.64 18.20
N VAL A 128 5.47 -2.14 17.18
CA VAL A 128 4.87 -1.50 15.99
C VAL A 128 5.40 -2.17 14.72
N ASN A 129 4.54 -2.29 13.72
CA ASN A 129 4.95 -2.70 12.38
C ASN A 129 5.03 -1.46 11.49
N GLU A 130 6.04 -1.41 10.63
CA GLU A 130 6.26 -0.32 9.67
C GLU A 130 6.32 -0.88 8.23
N GLY A 131 5.90 -0.06 7.26
CA GLY A 131 6.11 -0.32 5.84
C GLY A 131 4.90 -0.94 5.11
N ASP A 132 3.80 -1.22 5.81
CA ASP A 132 2.54 -1.58 5.13
C ASP A 132 1.99 -0.39 4.36
N VAL A 133 1.72 -0.60 3.07
CA VAL A 133 1.14 0.39 2.16
C VAL A 133 -0.07 -0.26 1.51
N GLN A 134 -1.22 0.40 1.52
CA GLN A 134 -2.46 -0.08 0.91
C GLN A 134 -3.17 1.07 0.19
N VAL A 135 -2.65 1.48 -0.96
CA VAL A 135 -3.14 2.67 -1.69
C VAL A 135 -3.90 2.25 -2.94
N GLY A 136 -5.20 2.57 -3.00
CA GLY A 136 -6.03 2.28 -4.16
C GLY A 136 -5.61 3.06 -5.42
N VAL A 137 -5.80 2.43 -6.58
CA VAL A 137 -5.64 3.09 -7.89
C VAL A 137 -6.97 3.67 -8.36
N ARG A 138 -6.91 4.66 -9.27
CA ARG A 138 -8.10 5.31 -9.86
C ARG A 138 -8.87 4.42 -10.82
N GLY A 139 -8.30 3.29 -11.20
CA GLY A 139 -8.87 2.35 -12.16
C GLY A 139 -7.74 1.61 -12.87
N PRO A 140 -8.08 0.73 -13.83
CA PRO A 140 -7.08 0.04 -14.62
C PRO A 140 -6.12 1.02 -15.30
N TYR A 141 -4.82 0.86 -15.09
CA TYR A 141 -3.76 1.72 -15.62
C TYR A 141 -2.87 0.95 -16.61
N PRO A 142 -2.35 1.63 -17.65
CA PRO A 142 -1.52 1.01 -18.69
C PRO A 142 -0.11 0.64 -18.22
N VAL A 143 0.32 -0.59 -18.53
CA VAL A 143 1.71 -1.05 -18.40
C VAL A 143 2.45 -0.86 -19.73
N SER A 144 3.60 -0.20 -19.69
CA SER A 144 4.39 0.13 -20.90
C SER A 144 5.12 -1.09 -21.48
N TYR A 145 5.14 -1.22 -22.81
CA TYR A 145 5.96 -2.21 -23.51
C TYR A 145 7.44 -2.12 -23.12
N ARG A 146 7.97 -0.90 -23.02
CA ARG A 146 9.36 -0.67 -22.60
C ARG A 146 9.68 -1.19 -21.20
N SER A 147 8.68 -1.39 -20.33
CA SER A 147 8.91 -1.96 -19.00
C SER A 147 9.14 -3.47 -19.02
N ILE A 148 8.74 -4.18 -20.09
CA ILE A 148 8.86 -5.64 -20.22
C ILE A 148 9.97 -6.08 -21.17
N ILE A 149 10.85 -5.17 -21.60
CA ILE A 149 12.06 -5.46 -22.38
C ILE A 149 13.27 -4.78 -21.72
N PRO A 150 14.48 -5.35 -21.83
CA PRO A 150 15.69 -4.74 -21.27
C PRO A 150 16.19 -3.59 -22.15
N LYS A 151 17.22 -2.88 -21.68
CA LYS A 151 17.95 -1.95 -22.54
C LYS A 151 18.61 -2.70 -23.69
N ALA A 152 18.65 -2.07 -24.87
CA ALA A 152 19.23 -2.70 -26.06
C ALA A 152 20.70 -3.12 -25.86
N GLU A 153 21.47 -2.33 -25.10
CA GLU A 153 22.88 -2.61 -24.78
C GLU A 153 23.09 -3.83 -23.86
N GLU A 154 22.05 -4.27 -23.15
CA GLU A 154 22.13 -5.42 -22.23
C GLU A 154 21.71 -6.73 -22.91
N CYS A 155 20.62 -6.70 -23.68
CA CYS A 155 20.11 -7.87 -24.39
C CYS A 155 19.07 -7.48 -25.45
N GLU A 156 19.17 -8.04 -26.66
CA GLU A 156 18.32 -7.66 -27.79
C GLU A 156 17.15 -8.62 -28.05
N ASN A 157 17.11 -9.78 -27.39
CA ASN A 157 16.19 -10.88 -27.68
C ASN A 157 15.49 -11.44 -26.44
N LEU A 158 15.34 -10.64 -25.39
CA LEU A 158 14.70 -11.04 -24.12
C LEU A 158 13.43 -10.22 -23.87
N LEU A 159 12.35 -10.90 -23.44
CA LEU A 159 11.14 -10.27 -22.92
C LEU A 159 10.88 -10.76 -21.49
N VAL A 160 10.50 -9.84 -20.61
CA VAL A 160 10.41 -10.04 -19.16
C VAL A 160 9.04 -9.59 -18.65
N PRO A 161 7.97 -10.40 -18.83
CA PRO A 161 6.61 -10.02 -18.45
C PRO A 161 6.32 -10.08 -16.94
N VAL A 162 7.16 -10.79 -16.18
CA VAL A 162 6.99 -10.99 -14.73
C VAL A 162 7.94 -10.10 -13.94
N CYS A 163 9.25 -10.29 -14.07
CA CYS A 163 10.27 -9.49 -13.39
C CYS A 163 10.51 -8.13 -14.08
N LEU A 164 9.43 -7.49 -14.53
CA LEU A 164 9.47 -6.28 -15.34
C LEU A 164 10.07 -5.08 -14.59
N SER A 165 10.43 -4.05 -15.34
CA SER A 165 11.03 -2.81 -14.83
C SER A 165 10.00 -1.93 -14.13
N ALA A 166 10.02 -1.98 -12.80
CA ALA A 166 9.11 -1.25 -11.93
C ALA A 166 9.75 -0.88 -10.58
N THR A 167 9.34 0.24 -10.02
CA THR A 167 9.56 0.57 -8.61
C THR A 167 8.82 -0.42 -7.71
N HIS A 168 9.23 -0.54 -6.44
CA HIS A 168 8.59 -1.41 -5.46
C HIS A 168 7.08 -1.15 -5.34
N ILE A 169 6.69 0.13 -5.25
CA ILE A 169 5.29 0.56 -5.12
C ILE A 169 4.45 0.21 -6.36
N ALA A 170 4.96 0.49 -7.56
CA ALA A 170 4.26 0.13 -8.78
C ALA A 170 4.15 -1.38 -8.95
N TYR A 171 5.22 -2.10 -8.62
CA TYR A 171 5.26 -3.56 -8.74
C TYR A 171 4.22 -4.23 -7.84
N GLY A 172 4.01 -3.73 -6.62
CA GLY A 172 2.94 -4.19 -5.73
C GLY A 172 1.58 -4.26 -6.43
N SER A 173 1.26 -3.24 -7.22
CA SER A 173 0.01 -3.21 -8.00
C SER A 173 0.06 -4.06 -9.28
N ILE A 174 1.20 -4.10 -9.98
CA ILE A 174 1.33 -4.81 -11.28
C ILE A 174 1.37 -6.32 -11.09
N ARG A 175 1.92 -6.82 -9.98
CA ARG A 175 2.37 -8.21 -9.81
C ARG A 175 1.27 -9.26 -9.70
N MET A 176 0.05 -8.97 -10.16
CA MET A 176 -1.08 -9.89 -10.14
C MET A 176 -1.05 -10.88 -11.29
N GLU A 177 -1.42 -12.13 -11.02
CA GLU A 177 -1.37 -13.25 -11.96
C GLU A 177 -2.11 -12.94 -13.28
N PRO A 178 -3.32 -12.33 -13.29
CA PRO A 178 -3.99 -11.96 -14.54
C PRO A 178 -3.22 -10.91 -15.37
N VAL A 179 -2.49 -10.01 -14.71
CA VAL A 179 -1.67 -9.00 -15.39
C VAL A 179 -0.44 -9.66 -15.99
N PHE A 180 0.23 -10.56 -15.27
CA PHE A 180 1.34 -11.33 -15.85
C PHE A 180 0.92 -12.16 -17.06
N MET A 181 -0.27 -12.75 -17.03
CA MET A 181 -0.82 -13.48 -18.18
C MET A 181 -0.98 -12.56 -19.41
N ILE A 182 -1.51 -11.35 -19.23
CA ILE A 182 -1.71 -10.42 -20.35
C ILE A 182 -0.39 -9.84 -20.89
N LEU A 183 0.56 -9.57 -19.99
CA LEU A 183 1.90 -9.15 -20.37
C LEU A 183 2.65 -10.27 -21.10
N ALA A 184 2.45 -11.53 -20.71
CA ALA A 184 3.04 -12.69 -21.40
C ALA A 184 2.47 -12.87 -22.81
N GLN A 185 1.15 -12.70 -23.00
CA GLN A 185 0.56 -12.67 -24.34
C GLN A 185 1.17 -11.56 -25.20
N SER A 186 1.29 -10.36 -24.63
CA SER A 186 1.85 -9.21 -25.34
C SER A 186 3.33 -9.40 -25.68
N ALA A 187 4.08 -10.01 -24.77
CA ALA A 187 5.47 -10.37 -25.00
C ALA A 187 5.61 -11.38 -26.14
N ALA A 188 4.76 -12.41 -26.20
CA ALA A 188 4.77 -13.38 -27.28
C ALA A 188 4.43 -12.74 -28.64
N THR A 189 3.43 -11.86 -28.69
CA THR A 189 3.08 -11.12 -29.92
C THR A 189 4.24 -10.24 -30.39
N ALA A 190 4.91 -9.52 -29.48
CA ALA A 190 6.08 -8.72 -29.80
C ALA A 190 7.27 -9.58 -30.27
N ALA A 191 7.48 -10.75 -29.66
CA ALA A 191 8.51 -11.70 -30.09
C ALA A 191 8.30 -12.17 -31.53
N THR A 192 7.06 -12.50 -31.92
CA THR A 192 6.74 -12.88 -33.30
C THR A 192 7.05 -11.76 -34.29
N ILE A 193 6.65 -10.52 -33.98
CA ILE A 193 6.96 -9.36 -34.85
C ILE A 193 8.48 -9.15 -34.97
N ALA A 194 9.21 -9.28 -33.86
CA ALA A 194 10.66 -9.17 -33.84
C ALA A 194 11.34 -10.26 -34.70
N LEU A 195 10.88 -11.51 -34.57
CA LEU A 195 11.38 -12.65 -35.35
C LEU A 195 11.10 -12.48 -36.85
N ASP A 196 9.88 -12.15 -37.22
CA ASP A 196 9.48 -11.96 -38.62
C ASP A 196 10.25 -10.80 -39.28
N GLY A 197 10.54 -9.75 -38.52
CA GLY A 197 11.31 -8.60 -38.97
C GLY A 197 12.83 -8.77 -38.89
N ASN A 198 13.33 -9.84 -38.25
CA ASN A 198 14.73 -9.98 -37.83
C ASN A 198 15.25 -8.72 -37.10
N LEU A 199 14.47 -8.26 -36.11
CA LEU A 199 14.71 -7.05 -35.33
C LEU A 199 14.99 -7.39 -33.87
N PRO A 200 15.81 -6.60 -33.15
CA PRO A 200 15.84 -6.64 -31.70
C PRO A 200 14.47 -6.21 -31.12
N VAL A 201 14.10 -6.71 -29.95
CA VAL A 201 12.77 -6.46 -29.35
C VAL A 201 12.52 -4.96 -29.11
N GLN A 202 13.57 -4.18 -28.85
CA GLN A 202 13.51 -2.73 -28.68
C GLN A 202 13.14 -1.97 -29.97
N LYS A 203 13.21 -2.62 -31.14
CA LYS A 203 12.88 -2.03 -32.45
C LYS A 203 11.53 -2.51 -32.99
N VAL A 204 10.76 -3.28 -32.23
CA VAL A 204 9.37 -3.59 -32.57
C VAL A 204 8.56 -2.29 -32.65
N ALA A 205 8.00 -2.01 -33.82
CA ALA A 205 7.17 -0.83 -34.02
C ALA A 205 5.86 -0.96 -33.21
N TYR A 206 5.67 -0.09 -32.22
CA TYR A 206 4.52 -0.18 -31.31
C TYR A 206 3.17 -0.14 -32.05
N ALA A 207 3.06 0.60 -33.16
CA ALA A 207 1.83 0.62 -33.96
C ALA A 207 1.43 -0.78 -34.47
N ALA A 208 2.41 -1.57 -34.95
CA ALA A 208 2.17 -2.94 -35.42
C ALA A 208 1.83 -3.87 -34.26
N LEU A 209 2.50 -3.71 -33.11
CA LEU A 209 2.17 -4.47 -31.90
C LEU A 209 0.73 -4.16 -31.43
N ARG A 210 0.39 -2.88 -31.30
CA ARG A 210 -0.95 -2.41 -30.90
C ARG A 210 -2.04 -2.98 -31.80
N GLU A 211 -1.82 -2.97 -33.12
CA GLU A 211 -2.77 -3.53 -34.09
C GLU A 211 -3.07 -5.00 -33.79
N LYS A 212 -2.05 -5.82 -33.54
CA LYS A 212 -2.22 -7.24 -33.19
C LYS A 212 -2.92 -7.44 -31.84
N LEU A 213 -2.51 -6.70 -30.81
CA LEU A 213 -3.14 -6.82 -29.49
C LEU A 213 -4.63 -6.44 -29.54
N VAL A 214 -4.98 -5.37 -30.28
CA VAL A 214 -6.38 -4.96 -30.47
C VAL A 214 -7.16 -5.97 -31.32
N SER A 215 -6.55 -6.57 -32.36
CA SER A 215 -7.20 -7.63 -33.14
C SER A 215 -7.55 -8.84 -32.26
N ASP A 216 -6.69 -9.15 -31.30
CA ASP A 216 -6.86 -10.22 -30.30
C ASP A 216 -7.81 -9.82 -29.15
N LYS A 217 -8.49 -8.67 -29.27
CA LYS A 217 -9.45 -8.13 -28.30
C LYS A 217 -8.84 -7.75 -26.96
N GLN A 218 -7.53 -7.58 -26.88
CA GLN A 218 -6.88 -7.08 -25.68
C GLN A 218 -7.25 -5.61 -25.43
N ILE A 219 -7.59 -5.29 -24.19
CA ILE A 219 -7.89 -3.91 -23.76
C ILE A 219 -6.57 -3.23 -23.38
N LEU A 220 -6.25 -2.14 -24.07
CA LEU A 220 -5.01 -1.37 -23.86
C LEU A 220 -5.24 -0.02 -23.19
N GLU A 221 -6.49 0.45 -23.18
CA GLU A 221 -6.90 1.73 -22.63
C GLU A 221 -8.18 1.52 -21.82
N TRP A 222 -8.22 2.05 -20.61
CA TRP A 222 -9.43 2.02 -19.79
C TRP A 222 -10.32 3.22 -20.14
N THR A 223 -11.54 2.95 -20.58
CA THR A 223 -12.56 3.97 -20.91
C THR A 223 -13.73 3.98 -19.92
N GLY A 224 -13.69 3.12 -18.91
CA GLY A 224 -14.70 3.06 -17.87
C GLY A 224 -14.54 4.18 -16.83
N PRO A 225 -15.44 4.23 -15.83
CA PRO A 225 -15.36 5.25 -14.79
C PRO A 225 -14.05 5.14 -14.01
N ALA A 226 -13.47 6.28 -13.68
CA ALA A 226 -12.43 6.33 -12.65
C ALA A 226 -13.08 6.10 -11.29
N ALA A 227 -12.52 5.18 -10.50
CA ALA A 227 -12.74 5.20 -9.06
C ALA A 227 -12.44 6.61 -8.57
N LYS A 228 -13.32 7.13 -7.70
CA LYS A 228 -12.99 8.34 -6.94
C LYS A 228 -11.63 8.06 -6.29
N PRO A 229 -10.67 8.98 -6.39
CA PRO A 229 -9.41 8.78 -5.69
C PRO A 229 -9.74 8.38 -4.25
N PRO A 230 -9.03 7.40 -3.66
CA PRO A 230 -9.17 7.17 -2.23
C PRO A 230 -9.12 8.54 -1.57
N GLN A 231 -10.04 8.82 -0.64
CA GLN A 231 -10.12 10.12 0.05
C GLN A 231 -8.89 10.39 0.95
N THR A 232 -7.73 9.85 0.61
CA THR A 232 -6.56 9.79 1.46
C THR A 232 -5.72 11.04 1.41
N LEU A 233 -5.90 11.97 0.47
CA LEU A 233 -5.27 13.28 0.53
C LEU A 233 -6.15 14.34 -0.14
N LEU A 234 -6.89 15.12 0.65
CA LEU A 234 -7.12 16.51 0.28
C LEU A 234 -5.78 17.20 0.55
N PRO A 235 -5.02 17.66 -0.48
CA PRO A 235 -3.87 18.49 -0.17
C PRO A 235 -4.38 19.69 0.64
N PRO A 236 -3.63 20.18 1.65
CA PRO A 236 -4.04 21.28 2.52
C PRO A 236 -4.61 22.55 1.85
N PRO A 237 -4.27 22.94 0.59
CA PRO A 237 -4.60 24.27 0.09
C PRO A 237 -5.95 24.35 -0.65
N LYS A 238 -6.98 23.60 -0.23
CA LYS A 238 -8.34 23.72 -0.80
C LYS A 238 -9.41 24.21 0.17
N LEU A 239 -9.01 24.58 1.38
CA LEU A 239 -9.87 25.33 2.29
C LEU A 239 -9.52 26.80 2.14
N ASP A 240 -10.52 27.64 1.90
CA ASP A 240 -10.34 29.08 1.88
C ASP A 240 -9.93 29.56 3.29
N GLY A 241 -8.92 30.43 3.37
CA GLY A 241 -8.46 31.02 4.63
C GLY A 241 -7.11 30.49 5.13
N ILE A 242 -6.87 30.64 6.43
CA ILE A 242 -5.63 30.23 7.10
C ILE A 242 -5.85 28.84 7.69
N VAL A 243 -5.04 27.86 7.27
CA VAL A 243 -5.17 26.46 7.67
C VAL A 243 -4.01 26.09 8.59
N LEU A 244 -4.35 25.57 9.77
CA LEU A 244 -3.38 25.08 10.76
C LEU A 244 -3.59 23.58 10.97
N ASP A 245 -2.53 22.82 10.81
CA ASP A 245 -2.53 21.37 10.97
C ASP A 245 -2.06 20.97 12.38
N ASP A 246 -2.43 19.78 12.86
CA ASP A 246 -1.98 19.33 14.18
C ASP A 246 -0.45 19.18 14.29
N THR A 247 0.24 19.00 13.16
CA THR A 247 1.72 18.97 13.10
C THR A 247 2.36 20.29 13.47
N SER A 248 1.62 21.40 13.36
CA SER A 248 2.06 22.75 13.74
C SER A 248 1.67 23.15 15.17
N ALA A 249 0.92 22.31 15.88
CA ALA A 249 0.37 22.63 17.20
C ALA A 249 1.33 22.31 18.36
N GLU A 250 1.22 23.08 19.44
CA GLU A 250 1.77 22.70 20.74
C GLU A 250 0.85 21.66 21.39
N LYS A 251 1.41 20.54 21.84
CA LYS A 251 0.67 19.40 22.41
C LYS A 251 1.09 19.17 23.85
N LYS A 252 0.11 19.08 24.74
CA LYS A 252 0.29 18.66 26.13
C LYS A 252 -0.37 17.30 26.34
N GLY A 253 0.38 16.37 26.92
CA GLY A 253 -0.04 14.98 27.13
C GLY A 253 0.35 14.05 25.98
N ASP A 254 0.15 12.75 26.18
CA ASP A 254 0.55 11.70 25.23
C ASP A 254 -0.53 11.45 24.19
N TRP A 255 -0.51 12.25 23.12
CA TRP A 255 -1.43 12.10 21.99
C TRP A 255 -1.03 10.92 21.09
N LEU A 256 -2.03 10.19 20.61
CA LEU A 256 -1.85 9.06 19.71
C LEU A 256 -2.20 9.47 18.27
N ASP A 257 -1.40 9.01 17.31
CA ASP A 257 -1.64 9.25 15.90
C ASP A 257 -2.77 8.36 15.36
N GLY A 258 -3.70 8.97 14.62
CA GLY A 258 -4.85 8.33 13.99
C GLY A 258 -4.79 8.37 12.46
N SER A 259 -4.82 7.20 11.83
CA SER A 259 -4.71 7.07 10.36
C SER A 259 -6.00 6.61 9.66
N LEU A 260 -7.17 6.62 10.34
CA LEU A 260 -8.48 6.28 9.74
C LEU A 260 -8.66 6.88 8.32
N THR A 261 -8.53 6.01 7.33
CA THR A 261 -8.41 6.27 5.88
C THR A 261 -9.71 6.73 5.19
N HIS A 262 -10.79 6.96 5.94
CA HIS A 262 -12.16 7.07 5.41
C HIS A 262 -12.85 8.42 5.69
N THR A 263 -12.13 9.42 6.22
CA THR A 263 -12.74 10.69 6.65
C THR A 263 -11.94 11.89 6.15
N ARG A 264 -12.64 13.02 5.96
CA ARG A 264 -12.03 14.31 5.57
C ARG A 264 -10.86 14.63 6.51
N ARG A 265 -9.68 14.84 5.95
CA ARG A 265 -8.46 15.24 6.69
C ARG A 265 -7.90 16.51 6.09
N VAL A 266 -7.33 17.32 6.96
CA VAL A 266 -6.32 18.32 6.61
C VAL A 266 -4.98 17.67 7.01
N GLY A 267 -3.97 17.72 6.14
CA GLY A 267 -2.67 17.07 6.41
C GLY A 267 -2.68 15.54 6.25
N GLU A 268 -1.68 14.88 6.86
CA GLU A 268 -1.42 13.43 6.70
C GLU A 268 -2.25 12.55 7.65
N GLY A 269 -2.77 13.13 8.73
CA GLY A 269 -3.40 12.37 9.82
C GLY A 269 -4.29 13.20 10.73
N TYR A 270 -4.47 12.72 11.94
CA TYR A 270 -5.05 13.45 13.06
C TYR A 270 -4.53 12.82 14.35
N ILE A 271 -4.61 13.52 15.48
CA ILE A 271 -4.29 12.98 16.80
C ILE A 271 -5.54 12.73 17.65
N HIS A 272 -5.45 11.80 18.61
CA HIS A 272 -6.49 11.54 19.60
C HIS A 272 -5.94 11.18 20.98
N ASP A 273 -6.74 11.38 22.02
CA ASP A 273 -6.37 11.13 23.42
C ASP A 273 -6.47 9.65 23.85
N GLY A 274 -6.88 8.77 22.93
CA GLY A 274 -7.04 7.34 23.22
C GLY A 274 -8.19 7.03 24.18
N ASN A 275 -9.03 8.02 24.45
CA ASN A 275 -10.03 8.02 25.50
C ASN A 275 -9.47 7.91 26.94
N GLU A 276 -8.24 8.37 27.16
CA GLU A 276 -7.56 8.36 28.47
C GLU A 276 -7.33 9.79 29.01
N ALA A 277 -6.72 9.92 30.20
CA ALA A 277 -6.21 11.18 30.80
C ALA A 277 -7.12 12.44 30.65
N LYS A 278 -8.42 12.28 30.90
CA LYS A 278 -9.43 13.33 30.66
C LYS A 278 -9.17 14.59 31.46
N GLY A 279 -9.10 15.72 30.75
CA GLY A 279 -8.87 17.05 31.33
C GLY A 279 -7.39 17.41 31.52
N GLU A 280 -6.47 16.49 31.24
CA GLU A 280 -5.03 16.71 31.38
C GLU A 280 -4.34 17.00 30.04
N MET A 281 -4.99 16.63 28.93
CA MET A 281 -4.47 16.73 27.57
C MET A 281 -5.03 17.95 26.83
N SER A 282 -4.18 18.62 26.06
CA SER A 282 -4.59 19.74 25.20
C SER A 282 -3.76 19.85 23.93
N VAL A 283 -4.37 20.39 22.87
CA VAL A 283 -3.70 20.78 21.62
C VAL A 283 -3.95 22.28 21.43
N THR A 284 -2.90 23.05 21.19
CA THR A 284 -2.96 24.51 21.09
C THR A 284 -2.31 24.96 19.79
N TRP A 285 -3.10 25.67 18.99
CA TRP A 285 -2.62 26.36 17.79
C TRP A 285 -2.48 27.85 18.08
N SER A 286 -1.33 28.42 17.72
CA SER A 286 -1.08 29.86 17.83
C SER A 286 -0.89 30.46 16.45
N LEU A 287 -1.56 31.58 16.19
CA LEU A 287 -1.51 32.26 14.90
C LEU A 287 -1.52 33.77 15.11
N GLU A 288 -0.64 34.46 14.38
CA GLU A 288 -0.75 35.91 14.18
C GLU A 288 -1.66 36.17 12.99
N VAL A 289 -2.74 36.92 13.22
CA VAL A 289 -3.69 37.26 12.15
C VAL A 289 -3.09 38.33 11.22
N PRO A 290 -3.28 38.23 9.89
CA PRO A 290 -2.63 39.13 8.94
C PRO A 290 -3.24 40.54 8.92
N ALA A 291 -4.45 40.72 9.42
CA ALA A 291 -5.14 42.02 9.51
C ALA A 291 -6.22 42.00 10.61
N ASP A 292 -6.64 43.18 11.07
CA ASP A 292 -7.81 43.29 11.94
C ASP A 292 -9.09 42.98 11.16
N GLY A 293 -10.00 42.18 11.74
CA GLY A 293 -11.24 41.83 11.08
C GLY A 293 -12.07 40.79 11.83
N GLU A 294 -13.18 40.40 11.21
CA GLU A 294 -13.99 39.26 11.66
C GLU A 294 -13.46 37.98 11.01
N TYR A 295 -13.26 36.95 11.82
CA TYR A 295 -12.76 35.65 11.40
C TYR A 295 -13.76 34.57 11.80
N GLU A 296 -14.08 33.70 10.85
CA GLU A 296 -14.73 32.42 11.14
C GLU A 296 -13.65 31.40 11.50
N ILE A 297 -13.84 30.71 12.62
CA ILE A 297 -12.95 29.63 13.07
C ILE A 297 -13.69 28.33 12.88
N VAL A 298 -13.09 27.43 12.11
CA VAL A 298 -13.65 26.11 11.82
C VAL A 298 -12.69 25.06 12.37
N LEU A 299 -13.20 24.16 13.21
CA LEU A 299 -12.42 23.01 13.67
C LEU A 299 -12.76 21.79 12.82
N HIS A 300 -11.78 21.26 12.10
CA HIS A 300 -11.92 20.01 11.35
C HIS A 300 -11.52 18.79 12.17
N PHE A 301 -12.34 17.73 12.10
CA PHE A 301 -12.09 16.47 12.82
C PHE A 301 -12.69 15.28 12.07
N PRO A 302 -12.14 14.06 12.22
CA PRO A 302 -12.67 12.85 11.61
C PRO A 302 -13.84 12.26 12.44
N PRO A 303 -15.08 12.27 11.93
CA PRO A 303 -16.22 11.81 12.72
C PRO A 303 -16.22 10.29 12.88
N ASN A 304 -16.54 9.82 14.09
CA ASN A 304 -16.73 8.39 14.38
C ASN A 304 -17.68 8.17 15.57
N PRO A 305 -18.52 7.12 15.59
CA PRO A 305 -19.39 6.80 16.73
C PRO A 305 -18.69 6.68 18.09
N ASN A 306 -17.39 6.37 18.11
CA ASN A 306 -16.61 6.26 19.34
C ASN A 306 -16.04 7.61 19.86
N ARG A 307 -16.29 8.74 19.18
CA ARG A 307 -15.78 10.07 19.58
C ARG A 307 -16.58 10.70 20.72
N ALA A 308 -16.01 11.73 21.33
CA ALA A 308 -16.71 12.53 22.33
C ALA A 308 -17.75 13.46 21.68
N THR A 309 -18.85 13.72 22.39
CA THR A 309 -19.92 14.61 21.90
C THR A 309 -19.79 16.05 22.43
N ASN A 310 -18.76 16.32 23.23
CA ASN A 310 -18.66 17.52 24.05
C ASN A 310 -17.20 17.95 24.31
N VAL A 311 -16.35 17.85 23.29
CA VAL A 311 -14.95 18.30 23.35
C VAL A 311 -14.91 19.81 23.58
N PRO A 312 -14.29 20.32 24.65
CA PRO A 312 -14.19 21.75 24.88
C PRO A 312 -13.14 22.37 23.95
N ALA A 313 -13.55 23.24 23.03
CA ALA A 313 -12.66 24.05 22.21
C ALA A 313 -12.69 25.50 22.73
N THR A 314 -11.51 26.03 23.08
CA THR A 314 -11.39 27.41 23.60
C THR A 314 -10.65 28.27 22.60
N VAL A 315 -11.23 29.42 22.27
CA VAL A 315 -10.65 30.43 21.39
C VAL A 315 -10.30 31.65 22.23
N THR A 316 -9.05 32.10 22.13
CA THR A 316 -8.56 33.33 22.76
C THR A 316 -8.11 34.31 21.67
N ALA A 317 -8.65 35.52 21.66
CA ALA A 317 -8.32 36.57 20.70
C ALA A 317 -8.15 37.91 21.44
N GLY A 318 -6.90 38.30 21.67
CA GLY A 318 -6.56 39.39 22.60
C GLY A 318 -7.09 39.09 24.00
N ASP A 319 -7.81 40.03 24.60
CA ASP A 319 -8.39 39.88 25.94
C ASP A 319 -9.71 39.08 25.97
N ARG A 320 -10.20 38.63 24.81
CA ARG A 320 -11.47 37.88 24.70
C ARG A 320 -11.21 36.40 24.67
N THR A 321 -11.93 35.65 25.50
CA THR A 321 -11.90 34.18 25.52
C THR A 321 -13.32 33.62 25.43
N GLY A 322 -13.51 32.60 24.60
CA GLY A 322 -14.77 31.86 24.49
C GLY A 322 -14.54 30.37 24.39
N THR A 323 -15.44 29.56 24.96
CA THR A 323 -15.38 28.10 24.89
C THR A 323 -16.66 27.55 24.28
N VAL A 324 -16.52 26.64 23.31
CA VAL A 324 -17.63 25.90 22.70
C VAL A 324 -17.44 24.40 22.91
N LYS A 325 -18.55 23.66 22.89
CA LYS A 325 -18.57 22.20 22.98
C LYS A 325 -18.74 21.63 21.57
N VAL A 326 -17.73 20.90 21.10
CA VAL A 326 -17.71 20.27 19.77
C VAL A 326 -18.15 18.82 19.88
N ASN A 327 -19.10 18.43 19.03
CA ASN A 327 -19.56 17.05 18.89
C ASN A 327 -18.81 16.38 17.74
N GLU A 328 -17.78 15.60 18.09
CA GLU A 328 -16.96 14.91 17.10
C GLU A 328 -17.63 13.68 16.47
N ARG A 329 -18.90 13.40 16.79
CA ARG A 329 -19.71 12.39 16.09
C ARG A 329 -20.47 12.96 14.90
N ASP A 330 -20.50 14.29 14.72
CA ASP A 330 -21.25 14.92 13.63
C ASP A 330 -20.67 14.52 12.26
N PRO A 331 -21.45 13.87 11.38
CA PRO A 331 -20.97 13.42 10.07
C PRO A 331 -20.48 14.56 9.15
N LYS A 332 -20.76 15.82 9.46
CA LYS A 332 -20.23 16.97 8.73
C LYS A 332 -18.72 17.16 8.92
N GLY A 333 -18.13 16.69 10.03
CA GLY A 333 -16.67 16.70 10.28
C GLY A 333 -16.04 18.10 10.38
N GLY A 334 -16.85 19.12 10.68
CA GLY A 334 -16.44 20.51 10.85
C GLY A 334 -17.56 21.32 11.51
N GLY A 335 -17.19 22.21 12.41
CA GLY A 335 -18.09 23.12 13.12
C GLY A 335 -17.35 24.17 13.92
#